data_AF-A0A2X4T2X2-F1
#
_entry.id   AF-A0A2X4T2X2-F1
#
_cell.length_a   1.000
_cell.length_b   1.000
_cell.length_c   1.000
_cell.angle_alpha   90.00
_cell.angle_beta   90.00
_cell.angle_gamma   90.00
#
_symmetry.space_group_name_H-M   'P 1'
#
loop_
_entity.id
_entity.type
_entity.pdbx_description
1 polymer ?
#
loop_
_entity_poly.entity_id
_entity_poly.type
_entity_poly.pdbx_seq_one_letter_code
_entity_poly.pdbx_strand_id
1 'polypeptide(L)'
;MAIAYCNGDIDLPYISHAFHDSEHLDVVNRDNRSQNILRTAARNELRMEDKRGEEHIALSTEFAKSQLNQGNITDAQDKPRGTGFELRTDERGVIRVAKGLFISADGQQKAAGGVLDMDTALREIDICLQQLR
;
A
#
# COMPACT_ATOMS: atom_id res chain seq x y z
N MET A 1 -23.72 -13.37 -15.58
CA MET A 1 -23.28 -11.97 -15.82
C MET A 1 -24.35 -11.22 -16.61
N ALA A 2 -24.58 -9.94 -16.30
CA ALA A 2 -25.45 -9.05 -17.07
C ALA A 2 -24.62 -7.93 -17.74
N ILE A 3 -24.86 -7.72 -19.04
CA ILE A 3 -24.28 -6.61 -19.82
C ILE A 3 -25.38 -5.57 -20.02
N ALA A 4 -25.05 -4.31 -19.77
CA ALA A 4 -25.89 -3.16 -20.06
C ALA A 4 -25.19 -2.24 -21.06
N TYR A 5 -25.93 -1.32 -21.63
CA TYR A 5 -25.47 -0.44 -22.70
C TYR A 5 -25.72 1.01 -22.31
N CYS A 6 -24.69 1.85 -22.40
CA CYS A 6 -24.82 3.27 -22.09
C CYS A 6 -25.91 3.89 -22.98
N ASN A 7 -26.99 4.40 -22.37
CA ASN A 7 -28.15 4.95 -23.10
C ASN A 7 -28.77 4.01 -24.16
N GLY A 8 -28.58 2.69 -24.04
CA GLY A 8 -29.04 1.72 -25.03
C GLY A 8 -28.15 1.58 -26.28
N ASP A 9 -26.97 2.21 -26.31
CA ASP A 9 -26.01 2.09 -27.40
C ASP A 9 -25.25 0.76 -27.35
N ILE A 10 -25.55 -0.12 -28.31
CA ILE A 10 -24.96 -1.47 -28.39
C ILE A 10 -23.43 -1.45 -28.55
N ASP A 11 -22.86 -0.35 -29.04
CA ASP A 11 -21.43 -0.17 -29.24
C ASP A 11 -20.70 0.25 -27.94
N LEU A 12 -21.45 0.58 -26.87
CA LEU A 12 -20.91 0.96 -25.56
C LEU A 12 -21.38 0.03 -24.43
N PRO A 13 -21.02 -1.27 -24.47
CA PRO A 13 -21.37 -2.21 -23.41
C PRO A 13 -20.57 -1.95 -22.13
N TYR A 14 -21.22 -2.12 -20.98
CA TYR A 14 -20.58 -2.21 -19.67
C TYR A 14 -21.16 -3.37 -18.85
N ILE A 15 -20.35 -3.93 -17.94
CA ILE A 15 -20.80 -4.97 -17.02
C ILE A 15 -21.57 -4.31 -15.88
N SER A 16 -22.84 -4.66 -15.72
CA SER A 16 -23.67 -4.11 -14.63
C SER A 16 -23.65 -4.99 -13.39
N HIS A 17 -23.69 -6.33 -13.58
CA HIS A 17 -23.77 -7.30 -12.49
C HIS A 17 -23.08 -8.62 -12.88
N ALA A 18 -22.49 -9.28 -11.90
CA ALA A 18 -22.18 -10.72 -11.98
C ALA A 18 -23.33 -11.50 -11.34
N PHE A 19 -23.71 -12.64 -11.94
CA PHE A 19 -24.67 -13.57 -11.33
C PHE A 19 -23.88 -14.80 -10.92
N HIS A 20 -24.16 -15.29 -9.72
CA HIS A 20 -23.54 -16.47 -9.16
C HIS A 20 -24.34 -17.70 -9.61
N ASP A 21 -23.63 -18.72 -10.08
CA ASP A 21 -24.19 -20.05 -10.34
C ASP A 21 -23.39 -21.06 -9.50
N SER A 22 -24.09 -21.95 -8.81
CA SER A 22 -23.50 -22.95 -7.92
C SER A 22 -22.62 -23.98 -8.63
N GLU A 23 -22.75 -24.14 -9.95
CA GLU A 23 -21.97 -25.10 -10.73
C GLU A 23 -20.58 -24.59 -11.15
N HIS A 24 -20.33 -23.27 -11.06
CA HIS A 24 -19.10 -22.63 -11.53
C HIS A 24 -18.47 -21.77 -10.44
N LEU A 25 -17.17 -21.93 -10.19
CA LEU A 25 -16.45 -21.17 -9.17
C LEU A 25 -16.40 -19.68 -9.53
N ASP A 26 -16.87 -18.83 -8.62
CA ASP A 26 -16.71 -17.39 -8.77
C ASP A 26 -15.26 -16.94 -8.64
N VAL A 27 -14.89 -15.94 -9.45
CA VAL A 27 -13.60 -15.25 -9.36
C VAL A 27 -13.46 -14.54 -8.01
N VAL A 28 -14.56 -14.06 -7.43
CA VAL A 28 -14.66 -13.59 -6.04
C VAL A 28 -15.34 -14.67 -5.23
N ASN A 29 -14.57 -15.38 -4.40
CA ASN A 29 -15.06 -16.48 -3.59
C ASN A 29 -14.91 -16.18 -2.10
N ARG A 30 -15.50 -17.02 -1.26
CA ARG A 30 -15.44 -16.87 0.21
C ARG A 30 -14.02 -16.70 0.73
N ASP A 31 -13.04 -17.31 0.06
CA ASP A 31 -11.66 -17.37 0.50
C ASP A 31 -10.85 -16.13 0.03
N ASN A 32 -11.34 -15.33 -0.92
CA ASN A 32 -10.75 -14.03 -1.33
C ASN A 32 -11.55 -12.79 -0.88
N ARG A 33 -12.47 -12.97 0.07
CA ARG A 33 -13.36 -11.92 0.60
C ARG A 33 -12.67 -10.68 1.19
N SER A 34 -11.37 -10.75 1.44
CA SER A 34 -10.61 -9.71 2.14
C SER A 34 -9.74 -8.85 1.22
N GLN A 35 -9.57 -9.23 -0.06
CA GLN A 35 -8.78 -8.45 -1.00
C GLN A 35 -9.65 -7.50 -1.84
N ASN A 36 -9.40 -6.21 -1.66
CA ASN A 36 -9.97 -5.15 -2.47
C ASN A 36 -8.90 -4.63 -3.44
N ILE A 37 -9.08 -4.83 -4.75
CA ILE A 37 -8.09 -4.50 -5.77
C ILE A 37 -8.69 -3.53 -6.79
N LEU A 38 -8.07 -2.36 -6.93
CA LEU A 38 -8.28 -1.46 -8.07
C LEU A 38 -7.10 -1.60 -9.02
N ARG A 39 -7.32 -2.23 -10.18
CA ARG A 39 -6.26 -2.53 -11.17
C ARG A 39 -6.61 -1.97 -12.54
N THR A 40 -5.64 -1.30 -13.17
CA THR A 40 -5.72 -0.79 -14.55
C THR A 40 -5.20 -1.82 -15.57
N ALA A 41 -5.48 -1.60 -16.86
CA ALA A 41 -4.97 -2.47 -17.94
C ALA A 41 -3.43 -2.54 -17.99
N ALA A 42 -2.75 -1.45 -17.63
CA ALA A 42 -1.29 -1.39 -17.53
C ALA A 42 -0.74 -2.00 -16.21
N ARG A 43 -1.59 -2.64 -15.41
CA ARG A 43 -1.27 -3.23 -14.10
C ARG A 43 -0.74 -2.23 -13.06
N ASN A 44 -1.18 -0.98 -13.14
CA ASN A 44 -1.16 -0.12 -11.95
C ASN A 44 -2.24 -0.64 -11.00
N GLU A 45 -1.86 -0.88 -9.75
CA GLU A 45 -2.68 -1.58 -8.77
C GLU A 45 -2.64 -0.89 -7.41
N LEU A 46 -3.83 -0.67 -6.85
CA LEU A 46 -4.02 -0.42 -5.43
C LEU A 46 -4.73 -1.64 -4.82
N ARG A 47 -4.03 -2.36 -3.96
CA ARG A 47 -4.52 -3.55 -3.25
C ARG A 47 -4.65 -3.25 -1.76
N MET A 48 -5.78 -3.58 -1.18
CA MET A 48 -6.05 -3.53 0.26
C MET A 48 -6.46 -4.92 0.73
N GLU A 49 -5.72 -5.47 1.68
CA GLU A 49 -5.98 -6.77 2.29
C GLU A 49 -6.55 -6.57 3.71
N ASP A 50 -7.76 -7.08 3.93
CA ASP A 50 -8.50 -7.03 5.19
C ASP A 50 -8.43 -8.35 5.98
N LYS A 51 -7.54 -9.28 5.59
CA LYS A 51 -7.33 -10.53 6.31
C LYS A 51 -6.74 -10.21 7.69
N ARG A 52 -7.50 -10.56 8.74
CA ARG A 52 -7.13 -10.28 10.13
C ARG A 52 -5.73 -10.78 10.47
N GLY A 53 -4.88 -9.89 10.98
CA GLY A 53 -3.48 -10.17 11.36
C GLY A 53 -2.48 -10.15 10.19
N GLU A 54 -2.96 -9.97 8.96
CA GLU A 54 -2.17 -9.90 7.73
C GLU A 54 -2.54 -8.67 6.89
N GLU A 55 -3.14 -7.66 7.54
CA GLU A 55 -3.66 -6.46 6.88
C GLU A 55 -2.54 -5.67 6.21
N HIS A 56 -2.77 -5.25 4.97
CA HIS A 56 -1.81 -4.44 4.25
C HIS A 56 -2.45 -3.62 3.12
N ILE A 57 -1.74 -2.57 2.74
CA ILE A 57 -2.04 -1.75 1.56
C ILE A 57 -0.81 -1.75 0.67
N ALA A 58 -1.00 -2.05 -0.62
CA ALA A 58 0.04 -2.02 -1.62
C ALA A 58 -0.39 -1.14 -2.80
N LEU A 59 0.42 -0.15 -3.13
CA LEU A 59 0.30 0.65 -4.35
C LEU A 59 1.48 0.31 -5.25
N SER A 60 1.21 -0.23 -6.44
CA SER A 60 2.26 -0.72 -7.33
C SER A 60 2.02 -0.31 -8.79
N THR A 61 3.13 -0.17 -9.51
CA THR A 61 3.16 -0.09 -10.97
C THR A 61 4.20 -1.05 -11.52
N GLU A 62 3.94 -1.58 -12.71
CA GLU A 62 4.89 -2.45 -13.40
C GLU A 62 6.13 -1.69 -13.89
N PHE A 63 5.99 -0.40 -14.16
CA PHE A 63 7.12 0.44 -14.56
C PHE A 63 8.13 0.53 -13.42
N ALA A 64 9.37 0.12 -13.68
CA ALA A 64 10.47 0.12 -12.71
C ALA A 64 10.18 -0.60 -11.38
N LYS A 65 9.15 -1.45 -11.33
CA LYS A 65 8.64 -2.09 -10.11
C LYS A 65 8.54 -1.09 -8.94
N SER A 66 8.04 0.11 -9.23
CA SER A 66 7.85 1.15 -8.22
C SER A 66 6.65 0.83 -7.34
N GLN A 67 6.86 0.74 -6.03
CA GLN A 67 5.88 0.24 -5.07
C GLN A 67 5.95 0.99 -3.73
N LEU A 68 4.77 1.21 -3.13
CA LEU A 68 4.59 1.62 -1.74
C LEU A 68 3.76 0.55 -1.04
N ASN A 69 4.36 -0.13 -0.07
CA ASN A 69 3.75 -1.20 0.70
C ASN A 69 3.65 -0.79 2.17
N GLN A 70 2.53 -1.08 2.82
CA GLN A 70 2.27 -0.75 4.23
C GLN A 70 1.54 -1.91 4.93
N GLY A 71 1.86 -2.22 6.18
CA GLY A 71 1.29 -3.33 6.94
C GLY A 71 2.10 -4.62 6.81
N ASN A 72 1.44 -5.75 6.56
CA ASN A 72 2.07 -7.04 6.27
C ASN A 72 2.53 -7.11 4.81
N ILE A 73 3.82 -6.94 4.58
CA ILE A 73 4.40 -6.90 3.23
C ILE A 73 4.58 -8.33 2.73
N THR A 74 3.89 -8.70 1.64
CA THR A 74 3.97 -10.03 1.04
C THR A 74 4.78 -10.06 -0.26
N ASP A 75 5.24 -11.25 -0.66
CA ASP A 75 5.77 -11.52 -1.99
C ASP A 75 4.65 -11.86 -3.01
N ALA A 76 5.04 -12.19 -4.24
CA ALA A 76 4.10 -12.54 -5.31
C ALA A 76 3.34 -13.87 -5.07
N GLN A 77 3.72 -14.64 -4.04
CA GLN A 77 3.06 -15.87 -3.60
C GLN A 77 2.29 -15.66 -2.29
N ASP A 78 2.03 -14.40 -1.91
CA ASP A 78 1.41 -13.99 -0.66
C ASP A 78 2.13 -14.49 0.61
N LYS A 79 3.44 -14.77 0.51
CA LYS A 79 4.25 -15.11 1.69
C LYS A 79 4.75 -13.85 2.37
N PRO A 80 4.78 -13.82 3.71
CA PRO A 80 5.33 -12.69 4.45
C PRO A 80 6.79 -12.44 4.09
N ARG A 81 7.12 -11.19 3.74
CA ARG A 81 8.47 -10.71 3.46
C ARG A 81 8.94 -9.67 4.47
N GLY A 82 8.01 -8.96 5.11
CA GLY A 82 8.33 -7.98 6.15
C GLY A 82 7.08 -7.33 6.73
N THR A 83 7.28 -6.45 7.71
CA THR A 83 6.22 -5.67 8.35
C THR A 83 6.61 -4.20 8.43
N GLY A 84 5.62 -3.30 8.45
CA GLY A 84 5.85 -1.86 8.55
C GLY A 84 5.51 -1.15 7.25
N PHE A 85 6.46 -0.42 6.66
CA PHE A 85 6.29 0.19 5.34
C PHE A 85 7.54 0.01 4.49
N GLU A 86 7.35 -0.01 3.18
CA GLU A 86 8.43 -0.05 2.21
C GLU A 86 8.10 0.86 1.03
N LEU A 87 9.07 1.71 0.66
CA LEU A 87 9.11 2.40 -0.61
C LEU A 87 10.22 1.78 -1.45
N ARG A 88 9.87 1.16 -2.59
CA ARG A 88 10.80 0.46 -3.48
C ARG A 88 10.67 0.97 -4.91
N THR A 89 11.79 1.05 -5.63
CA THR A 89 11.83 1.16 -7.09
C THR A 89 13.17 0.64 -7.60
N ASP A 90 13.19 0.06 -8.80
CA ASP A 90 14.41 -0.32 -9.51
C ASP A 90 15.06 0.88 -10.22
N GLU A 91 14.38 2.05 -10.21
CA GLU A 91 14.85 3.32 -10.77
C GLU A 91 15.34 4.29 -9.69
N ARG A 92 15.72 5.51 -10.09
CA ARG A 92 16.17 6.54 -9.17
C ARG A 92 15.05 7.01 -8.24
N GLY A 93 15.28 6.95 -6.93
CA GLY A 93 14.42 7.54 -5.90
C GLY A 93 14.91 8.93 -5.48
N VAL A 94 14.01 9.89 -5.30
CA VAL A 94 14.30 11.21 -4.74
C VAL A 94 13.23 11.58 -3.71
N ILE A 95 13.64 11.88 -2.47
CA ILE A 95 12.79 12.51 -1.46
C ILE A 95 13.19 13.98 -1.39
N ARG A 96 12.31 14.88 -1.85
CA ARG A 96 12.56 16.33 -1.87
C ARG A 96 11.57 17.03 -0.97
N VAL A 97 12.08 17.78 0.01
CA VAL A 97 11.28 18.55 0.97
C VAL A 97 11.87 19.95 1.15
N ALA A 98 11.01 20.95 1.28
CA ALA A 98 11.43 22.35 1.42
C ALA A 98 11.58 22.79 2.88
N LYS A 99 10.88 22.14 3.81
CA LYS A 99 10.81 22.55 5.23
C LYS A 99 11.67 21.67 6.16
N GLY A 100 12.51 20.81 5.60
CA GLY A 100 13.31 19.83 6.33
C GLY A 100 12.75 18.40 6.22
N LEU A 101 13.65 17.42 6.32
CA LEU A 101 13.36 15.99 6.33
C LEU A 101 13.77 15.44 7.69
N PHE A 102 12.82 14.90 8.45
CA PHE A 102 13.11 14.20 9.69
C PHE A 102 12.96 12.69 9.47
N ILE A 103 14.05 11.96 9.66
CA ILE A 103 14.10 10.49 9.61
C ILE A 103 14.59 10.04 10.98
N SER A 104 13.80 9.25 11.68
CA SER A 104 14.13 8.74 13.00
C SER A 104 13.83 7.23 13.08
N ALA A 105 14.58 6.55 13.94
CA ALA A 105 14.34 5.19 14.39
C ALA A 105 13.80 5.13 15.83
N ASP A 106 13.40 6.28 16.39
CA ASP A 106 12.81 6.40 17.71
C ASP A 106 11.38 5.85 17.69
N GLY A 107 11.06 4.99 18.66
CA GLY A 107 9.73 4.39 18.76
C GLY A 107 8.68 5.38 19.25
N GLN A 108 7.71 5.73 18.39
CA GLN A 108 6.54 6.54 18.75
C GLN A 108 5.24 5.72 18.63
N GLN A 109 4.94 4.95 19.67
CA GLN A 109 3.79 4.04 19.62
C GLN A 109 2.46 4.80 19.51
N LYS A 110 1.53 4.24 18.72
CA LYS A 110 0.19 4.78 18.46
C LYS A 110 0.19 6.23 17.93
N ALA A 111 1.28 6.65 17.29
CA ALA A 111 1.49 8.03 16.87
C ALA A 111 1.26 9.04 18.02
N ALA A 112 1.65 8.67 19.25
CA ALA A 112 1.49 9.53 20.42
C ALA A 112 2.44 10.73 20.33
N GLY A 113 1.89 11.94 20.16
CA GLY A 113 2.65 13.19 20.05
C GLY A 113 2.51 13.85 18.68
N GLY A 114 3.38 14.80 18.39
CA GLY A 114 3.44 15.45 17.08
C GLY A 114 4.16 14.61 16.03
N VAL A 115 3.87 14.84 14.75
CA VAL A 115 4.54 14.17 13.61
C VAL A 115 6.04 14.52 13.53
N LEU A 116 6.43 15.68 14.06
CA LEU A 116 7.82 16.18 14.08
C LEU A 116 8.38 16.26 15.51
N ASP A 117 7.84 15.47 16.44
CA ASP A 117 8.44 15.35 17.77
C ASP A 117 9.86 14.80 17.64
N MET A 118 10.84 15.53 18.17
CA MET A 118 12.26 15.27 18.00
C MET A 118 13.05 15.46 19.30
N ASP A 119 12.37 15.42 20.45
CA ASP A 119 12.99 15.61 21.76
C ASP A 119 14.18 14.67 22.01
N THR A 120 14.06 13.39 21.63
CA THR A 120 15.14 12.40 21.74
C THR A 120 16.32 12.78 20.87
N ALA A 121 16.09 13.07 19.59
CA ALA A 121 17.15 13.45 18.65
C ALA A 121 17.90 14.71 19.08
N LEU A 122 17.19 15.72 19.61
CA LEU A 122 17.79 16.95 20.13
C LEU A 122 18.69 16.68 21.34
N ARG A 123 18.26 15.82 22.28
CA ARG A 123 19.08 15.46 23.46
C ARG A 123 20.35 14.72 23.07
N GLU A 124 20.28 13.78 22.13
CA GLU A 124 21.46 13.05 21.65
C GLU A 124 22.47 13.99 20.97
N ILE A 125 21.98 14.95 20.17
CA ILE A 125 22.83 16.00 19.58
C ILE A 125 23.52 16.82 20.68
N ASP A 126 22.79 17.27 21.70
CA ASP A 126 23.35 18.06 22.81
C ASP A 126 24.43 17.28 23.59
N ILE A 127 24.22 15.99 23.85
CA ILE A 127 25.19 15.12 24.51
C ILE A 127 26.47 14.99 23.66
N CYS A 128 26.34 14.70 22.37
CA CYS A 128 27.48 14.61 21.46
C CYS A 128 28.29 15.92 21.41
N LEU A 129 27.61 17.07 21.41
CA LEU A 129 28.28 18.38 21.40
C LEU A 129 29.05 18.66 22.69
N GLN A 130 28.57 18.18 23.85
CA GLN A 130 29.29 18.31 25.11
C GLN A 130 30.55 17.44 25.16
N GLN A 131 30.55 16.28 24.52
CA GLN A 131 31.71 15.38 24.48
C GLN A 131 32.84 15.86 23.56
N LEU A 132 32.55 16.78 22.64
CA LEU A 132 33.53 17.40 21.74
C LEU A 132 34.25 18.61 22.36
N ARG A 133 33.86 19.04 23.56
CA ARG A 133 34.48 20.12 24.32
C ARG A 133 35.48 19.59 25.33
#